data_AF-A0A3M1KKL6-F1
#
_entry.id   AF-A0A3M1KKL6-F1
#
_cell.length_a   1.000
_cell.length_b   1.000
_cell.length_c   1.000
_cell.angle_alpha   90.00
_cell.angle_beta   90.00
_cell.angle_gamma   90.00
#
_symmetry.space_group_name_H-M   'P 1'
#
loop_
_entity.id
_entity.type
_entity.pdbx_description
1 polymer ?
#
loop_
_entity_poly.entity_id
_entity_poly.type
_entity_poly.pdbx_seq_one_letter_code
_entity_poly.pdbx_strand_id
1 'polypeptide(L)'
;TNVLSFPFENPPGLTLPLLGDIIVCPSVVAREAREQDKPLKHHWAHMIIHGMLHLQGYDHILDDEAEVMENLERQLLTQLDIPDPYRQDR
;
A
#
# COMPACT_ATOMS: atom_id res chain seq x y z
N THR A 1 -1.32 -10.14 -8.80
CA THR A 1 -1.16 -9.09 -7.78
C THR A 1 -0.72 -7.80 -8.45
N ASN A 2 -1.12 -6.67 -7.90
CA ASN A 2 -0.84 -5.31 -8.37
C ASN A 2 0.47 -4.76 -7.77
N VAL A 3 0.72 -5.04 -6.50
CA VAL A 3 1.92 -4.69 -5.74
C VAL A 3 2.48 -5.91 -5.01
N LEU A 4 3.79 -5.95 -4.83
CA LEU A 4 4.53 -6.90 -3.99
C LEU A 4 5.57 -6.13 -3.17
N SER A 5 5.69 -6.47 -1.89
CA SER A 5 6.67 -5.91 -0.97
C SER A 5 7.64 -6.98 -0.50
N PHE A 6 8.94 -6.66 -0.51
CA PHE A 6 10.03 -7.55 -0.09
C PHE A 6 10.84 -6.86 1.01
N PRO A 7 10.54 -7.12 2.29
CA PRO A 7 11.28 -6.54 3.40
C PRO A 7 12.77 -6.86 3.34
N PHE A 8 13.62 -5.89 3.67
CA PHE A 8 15.05 -6.09 3.78
C PHE A 8 15.41 -6.68 5.14
N GLU A 9 16.07 -7.83 5.14
CA GLU A 9 16.64 -8.42 6.35
C GLU A 9 18.08 -7.93 6.55
N ASN A 10 18.31 -7.24 7.66
CA ASN A 10 19.64 -6.79 8.02
C ASN A 10 20.58 -7.97 8.28
N PRO A 11 21.80 -7.98 7.70
CA PRO A 11 22.75 -9.05 7.99
C PRO A 11 23.25 -8.95 9.44
N PRO A 12 23.65 -10.08 10.06
CA PRO A 12 24.08 -10.10 11.46
C PRO A 12 25.19 -9.09 11.74
N GLY A 13 25.01 -8.24 12.75
CA GLY A 13 25.99 -7.25 13.16
C GLY A 13 25.99 -5.94 12.34
N LEU A 14 25.05 -5.77 11.41
CA LEU A 14 24.88 -4.54 10.64
C LEU A 14 23.44 -4.02 10.78
N THR A 15 23.28 -2.70 10.88
CA THR A 15 21.97 -2.05 10.83
C THR A 15 22.01 -0.98 9.76
N LEU A 16 21.34 -1.26 8.64
CA LEU A 16 21.14 -0.34 7.54
C LEU A 16 19.72 0.23 7.61
N PRO A 17 19.54 1.52 7.28
CA PRO A 17 18.23 2.15 7.20
C PRO A 17 17.51 1.80 5.88
N LEU A 18 17.50 0.51 5.52
CA LEU A 18 16.83 -0.01 4.32
C LEU A 18 15.57 -0.77 4.76
N LEU A 19 14.43 -0.43 4.13
CA LEU A 19 13.15 -1.08 4.41
C LEU A 19 12.93 -2.31 3.51
N GLY A 20 13.39 -2.27 2.27
CA GLY A 20 13.15 -3.32 1.28
C GLY A 20 12.73 -2.76 -0.07
N ASP A 21 12.15 -3.65 -0.90
CA ASP A 21 11.75 -3.35 -2.27
C ASP A 21 10.22 -3.38 -2.43
N ILE A 22 9.71 -2.49 -3.28
CA ILE A 22 8.31 -2.51 -3.74
C ILE A 22 8.32 -2.72 -5.24
N ILE A 23 7.65 -3.78 -5.70
CA ILE A 23 7.48 -4.09 -7.12
C ILE A 23 6.01 -3.86 -7.49
N VAL A 24 5.76 -3.01 -8.47
CA VAL A 24 4.41 -2.68 -8.93
C VAL A 24 4.26 -3.06 -10.41
N CYS A 25 3.10 -3.64 -10.77
CA CYS A 25 2.75 -3.94 -12.16
C CYS A 25 1.85 -2.82 -12.74
N PRO A 26 2.36 -1.92 -13.60
CA PRO A 26 1.61 -0.75 -14.06
C PRO A 26 0.33 -1.09 -14.83
N SER A 27 0.37 -2.16 -15.63
CA SER A 27 -0.78 -2.59 -16.44
C SER A 27 -1.94 -3.10 -15.58
N VAL A 28 -1.63 -3.77 -14.46
CA VAL A 28 -2.62 -4.25 -13.50
C VAL A 28 -3.21 -3.07 -12.72
N VAL A 29 -2.38 -2.16 -12.21
CA VAL A 29 -2.83 -0.93 -11.53
C VAL A 29 -3.73 -0.08 -12.43
N ALA A 30 -3.35 0.10 -13.69
CA ALA A 30 -4.17 0.86 -14.65
C ALA A 30 -5.48 0.17 -15.04
N ARG A 31 -5.55 -1.16 -14.98
CA ARG A 31 -6.79 -1.91 -15.17
C ARG A 31 -7.70 -1.74 -13.96
N GLU A 32 -7.19 -1.99 -12.75
CA GLU A 32 -7.96 -1.89 -11.50
C GLU A 32 -8.49 -0.48 -11.26
N ALA A 33 -7.69 0.56 -11.50
CA ALA A 33 -8.14 1.94 -11.38
C ALA A 33 -9.35 2.23 -12.27
N ARG A 34 -9.38 1.67 -13.50
CA ARG A 34 -10.53 1.79 -14.41
C ARG A 34 -11.74 0.97 -13.94
N GLU A 35 -11.52 -0.25 -13.45
CA GLU A 35 -12.58 -1.14 -12.96
C GLU A 35 -13.26 -0.59 -11.69
N GLN A 36 -12.52 0.19 -10.88
CA GLN A 36 -13.00 0.79 -9.64
C GLN A 36 -13.40 2.26 -9.78
N ASP A 37 -13.40 2.81 -11.00
CA ASP A 37 -13.64 4.23 -11.30
C ASP A 37 -12.79 5.20 -10.45
N LYS A 38 -11.53 4.82 -10.22
CA LYS A 38 -10.57 5.63 -9.46
C LYS A 38 -9.63 6.38 -10.42
N PRO A 39 -9.29 7.65 -10.12
CA PRO A 39 -8.20 8.32 -10.83
C PRO A 39 -6.92 7.50 -10.72
N LEU A 40 -6.23 7.28 -11.85
CA LEU A 40 -5.03 6.43 -11.90
C LEU A 40 -3.98 6.84 -10.86
N LYS A 41 -3.78 8.15 -10.67
CA LYS A 41 -2.85 8.69 -9.67
C LYS A 41 -3.23 8.30 -8.24
N HIS A 42 -4.52 8.24 -7.92
CA HIS A 42 -5.00 7.87 -6.59
C HIS A 42 -4.73 6.39 -6.32
N HIS A 43 -5.02 5.54 -7.30
CA HIS A 43 -4.75 4.10 -7.17
C HIS A 43 -3.25 3.82 -7.05
N TRP A 44 -2.40 4.55 -7.78
CA TRP A 44 -0.94 4.47 -7.60
C TRP A 44 -0.50 4.87 -6.19
N ALA A 45 -0.98 6.00 -5.67
CA ALA A 45 -0.64 6.44 -4.32
C ALA A 45 -1.05 5.39 -3.28
N HIS A 46 -2.25 4.81 -3.43
CA HIS A 46 -2.74 3.73 -2.59
C HIS A 46 -1.79 2.52 -2.62
N MET A 47 -1.40 2.03 -3.80
CA MET A 47 -0.48 0.88 -3.92
C MET A 47 0.89 1.12 -3.30
N ILE A 48 1.43 2.34 -3.42
CA ILE A 48 2.72 2.68 -2.81
C ILE A 48 2.61 2.76 -1.29
N ILE A 49 1.56 3.40 -0.75
CA ILE A 49 1.34 3.46 0.70
C ILE A 49 1.16 2.05 1.27
N HIS A 50 0.29 1.25 0.64
CA HIS A 50 0.06 -0.15 1.01
C HIS A 50 1.37 -0.95 1.02
N GLY A 51 2.16 -0.84 -0.05
CA GLY A 51 3.45 -1.51 -0.16
C GLY A 51 4.46 -1.07 0.92
N MET A 52 4.49 0.23 1.26
CA MET A 52 5.36 0.76 2.31
C MET A 52 4.96 0.27 3.70
N LEU A 53 3.65 0.22 4.00
CA LEU A 53 3.15 -0.31 5.27
C LEU A 53 3.54 -1.79 5.44
N HIS A 54 3.48 -2.59 4.37
CA HIS A 54 4.01 -3.95 4.39
C HIS A 54 5.51 -4.02 4.70
N LEU A 55 6.33 -3.12 4.13
CA LEU A 55 7.75 -3.06 4.47
C LEU A 55 8.02 -2.64 5.92
N GLN A 56 7.05 -1.98 6.57
CA GLN A 56 7.13 -1.61 7.98
C GLN A 56 6.57 -2.68 8.93
N GLY A 57 6.11 -3.82 8.40
CA GLY A 57 5.61 -4.95 9.17
C GLY A 57 4.11 -4.91 9.50
N TYR A 58 3.34 -4.02 8.86
CA TYR A 58 1.88 -4.11 8.90
C TYR A 58 1.41 -5.21 7.94
N ASP A 59 0.38 -5.96 8.36
CA ASP A 59 -0.22 -7.02 7.57
C ASP A 59 -1.75 -6.92 7.62
N HIS A 60 -2.40 -7.50 6.62
CA HIS A 60 -3.86 -7.49 6.44
C HIS A 60 -4.46 -8.91 6.40
N ILE A 61 -3.72 -9.91 6.90
CA ILE A 61 -4.18 -11.32 6.94
C ILE A 61 -5.19 -11.55 8.06
N LEU A 62 -4.98 -10.93 9.23
CA LEU A 62 -5.88 -11.02 10.37
C LEU A 62 -6.80 -9.78 10.39
N ASP A 63 -8.08 -9.98 10.67
CA ASP A 63 -9.09 -8.91 10.65
C ASP A 63 -8.69 -7.69 11.51
N ASP A 64 -8.16 -7.95 12.70
CA ASP A 64 -7.74 -6.91 13.65
C ASP A 64 -6.53 -6.10 13.12
N GLU A 65 -5.60 -6.77 12.43
CA GLU A 65 -4.40 -6.14 11.85
C GLU A 65 -4.75 -5.38 10.57
N ALA A 66 -5.68 -5.93 9.77
CA ALA A 66 -6.23 -5.28 8.60
C ALA A 66 -6.88 -3.95 8.97
N GLU A 67 -7.71 -3.89 10.01
CA GLU A 67 -8.33 -2.63 10.44
C GLU A 67 -7.29 -1.55 10.78
N VAL A 68 -6.21 -1.92 11.46
CA VAL A 68 -5.10 -1.01 11.77
C VAL A 68 -4.43 -0.50 10.49
N MET A 69 -4.10 -1.40 9.56
CA MET A 69 -3.44 -1.07 8.30
C MET A 69 -4.34 -0.18 7.43
N GLU A 70 -5.61 -0.54 7.24
CA GLU A 70 -6.58 0.24 6.46
C GLU A 70 -6.75 1.65 7.02
N ASN A 71 -6.79 1.79 8.35
CA ASN A 71 -6.91 3.10 8.99
C ASN A 71 -5.69 3.98 8.74
N LEU A 72 -4.47 3.40 8.74
CA LEU A 72 -3.26 4.12 8.37
C LEU A 72 -3.27 4.53 6.90
N GLU A 73 -3.72 3.65 6.00
CA GLU A 73 -3.85 3.97 4.58
C GLU A 73 -4.81 5.15 4.35
N ARG A 74 -5.99 5.13 5.00
CA ARG A 74 -6.95 6.24 4.95
C ARG A 74 -6.33 7.55 5.42
N GLN A 75 -5.63 7.54 6.55
CA GLN A 75 -5.00 8.72 7.12
C GLN A 75 -3.92 9.29 6.20
N LEU A 76 -3.05 8.44 5.65
CA LEU A 76 -1.95 8.85 4.77
C LEU A 76 -2.47 9.36 3.42
N LEU A 77 -3.49 8.72 2.84
CA LEU A 77 -4.12 9.18 1.60
C LEU A 77 -4.83 10.52 1.80
N THR A 78 -5.51 10.71 2.94
CA THR A 78 -6.15 11.99 3.28
C THR A 78 -5.13 13.14 3.34
N GLN A 79 -3.92 12.90 3.85
CA GLN A 79 -2.85 13.91 3.85
C GLN A 79 -2.37 14.30 2.45
N LEU A 80 -2.65 13.49 1.44
CA LEU A 80 -2.34 13.74 0.03
C LEU A 80 -3.55 14.30 -0.76
N ASP A 81 -4.63 14.68 -0.07
CA ASP A 81 -5.92 15.06 -0.65
C ASP A 81 -6.55 13.95 -1.53
N ILE A 82 -6.30 12.68 -1.18
CA ILE A 82 -6.83 11.52 -1.88
C ILE A 82 -7.96 10.90 -1.02
N PRO A 83 -9.16 10.66 -1.60
CA PRO A 83 -10.28 10.09 -0.87
C PRO A 83 -10.00 8.65 -0.40
N ASP A 84 -10.76 8.23 0.62
CA ASP A 84 -10.70 6.89 1.20
C ASP A 84 -10.87 5.80 0.12
N PRO A 85 -9.87 4.92 -0.10
CA PRO A 85 -9.89 3.95 -1.17
C PRO A 85 -10.86 2.78 -0.92
N TYR A 86 -11.39 2.64 0.30
CA TYR A 86 -12.31 1.59 0.71
C TYR A 86 -13.78 2.03 0.67
N ARG A 87 -14.06 3.32 0.46
CA ARG A 87 -15.43 3.78 0.26
C ARG A 87 -15.90 3.29 -1.11
N GLN A 88 -16.80 2.31 -1.10
CA GLN A 88 -17.68 2.09 -2.24
C GLN A 88 -18.68 3.24 -2.22
N ASP A 89 -18.67 4.07 -3.27
CA ASP A 89 -19.70 5.06 -3.50
C ASP A 89 -21.06 4.33 -3.47
N ARG A 90 -21.86 4.62 -2.45
CA ARG A 90 -23.26 4.16 -2.33
C ARG A 90 -24.18 5.12 -3.08
#